data_AF-A0A9X8YR06-F1
#
_entry.id   AF-A0A9X8YR06-F1
#
_cell.length_a   1.000
_cell.length_b   1.000
_cell.length_c   1.000
_cell.angle_alpha   90.00
_cell.angle_beta   90.00
_cell.angle_gamma   90.00
#
_symmetry.space_group_name_H-M   'P 1'
#
loop_
_entity.id
_entity.type
_entity.pdbx_description
1 polymer ?
#
loop_
_entity_poly.entity_id
_entity_poly.type
_entity_poly.pdbx_seq_one_letter_code
_entity_poly.pdbx_strand_id
1 'polypeptide(L)' 'AFDRQQLGRKPQAEVVEPGYKYNLSDIHAAIAVVQLSRFADLNARRKALAQRYLSALEGSPFQPLGVPDYPHDHA' A
#
# COMPACT_ATOMS: atom_id res chain seq x y z
N ALA A 1 2.10 -7.82 38.87
CA ALA A 1 1.16 -8.70 38.14
C ALA A 1 -0.14 -7.94 37.99
N PHE A 2 -0.46 -7.47 36.78
CA PHE A 2 -1.65 -6.65 36.55
C PHE A 2 -2.88 -7.57 36.43
N ASP A 3 -3.58 -7.73 37.54
CA ASP A 3 -4.89 -8.37 37.58
C ASP A 3 -5.95 -7.38 37.08
N ARG A 4 -6.52 -7.69 35.92
CA ARG A 4 -7.67 -6.98 35.37
C ARG A 4 -8.83 -7.96 35.56
N GLN A 5 -9.60 -7.78 36.64
CA GLN A 5 -10.80 -8.56 36.96
C GLN A 5 -11.56 -8.93 35.68
N GLN A 6 -11.39 -10.18 35.24
CA GLN A 6 -12.04 -10.68 34.04
C GLN A 6 -13.48 -11.00 34.38
N LEU A 7 -14.40 -10.20 33.82
CA LEU A 7 -15.83 -10.45 33.82
C LEU A 7 -16.14 -11.75 33.06
N GLY A 8 -16.02 -12.89 33.74
CA GLY A 8 -16.72 -14.16 33.46
C GLY A 8 -16.53 -14.85 32.09
N ARG A 9 -15.77 -14.29 31.16
CA ARG A 9 -15.47 -14.94 29.87
C ARG A 9 -14.15 -15.69 29.97
N LYS A 10 -14.21 -17.02 29.80
CA LYS A 10 -13.02 -17.84 29.56
C LYS A 10 -12.26 -17.25 28.37
N PRO A 11 -10.95 -16.97 28.47
CA PRO A 11 -10.17 -16.51 27.33
C PRO A 11 -10.19 -17.60 26.26
N GLN A 12 -10.78 -17.28 25.11
CA GLN A 12 -10.93 -18.19 23.97
C GLN A 12 -9.65 -18.26 23.11
N ALA A 13 -8.62 -17.51 23.48
CA ALA A 13 -7.34 -17.43 22.80
C ALA A 13 -6.20 -17.26 23.80
N GLU A 14 -5.08 -17.93 23.53
CA GLU A 14 -3.83 -17.83 24.27
C GLU A 14 -2.84 -16.96 23.48
N VAL A 15 -2.13 -16.08 24.18
CA VAL A 15 -1.05 -15.28 23.58
C VAL A 15 0.25 -16.05 23.79
N VAL A 16 0.79 -16.63 22.71
CA VAL A 16 2.04 -17.43 22.75
C VAL A 16 3.26 -16.52 22.90
N GLU A 17 3.26 -15.37 22.22
CA GLU A 17 4.35 -14.40 22.26
C GLU A 17 3.85 -12.96 22.08
N PRO A 18 4.60 -11.94 22.54
CA PRO A 18 4.28 -10.53 22.28
C PRO A 18 4.38 -10.20 20.78
N GLY A 19 3.23 -10.06 20.13
CA GLY A 19 3.13 -9.62 18.74
C GLY A 19 2.70 -8.16 18.59
N TYR A 20 2.39 -7.78 17.35
CA TYR A 20 1.85 -6.46 17.01
C TYR A 20 0.41 -6.55 16.52
N LYS A 21 -0.35 -5.47 16.71
CA LYS A 21 -1.73 -5.34 16.21
C LYS A 21 -1.73 -4.58 14.88
N TYR A 22 -1.25 -5.23 13.81
CA TYR A 22 -1.17 -4.65 12.45
C TYR A 22 -2.19 -5.25 11.48
N ASN A 23 -3.40 -5.54 11.96
CA ASN A 23 -4.45 -6.06 11.09
C ASN A 23 -4.95 -4.97 10.13
N LEU A 24 -5.16 -5.36 8.87
CA LEU A 24 -5.94 -4.58 7.92
C LEU A 24 -7.41 -4.61 8.36
N SER A 25 -8.10 -3.47 8.31
CA SER A 25 -9.55 -3.43 8.58
C SER A 25 -10.35 -3.68 7.31
N ASP A 26 -11.58 -4.16 7.46
CA ASP A 26 -12.48 -4.46 6.33
C ASP A 26 -12.75 -3.24 5.45
N ILE A 27 -12.81 -2.03 6.03
CA ILE A 27 -12.96 -0.79 5.26
C ILE A 27 -11.77 -0.58 4.32
N HIS A 28 -10.54 -0.70 4.82
CA HIS A 28 -9.35 -0.56 3.98
C HIS A 28 -9.25 -1.69 2.95
N ALA A 29 -9.62 -2.93 3.33
CA ALA A 29 -9.66 -4.06 2.41
C ALA A 29 -10.67 -3.85 1.28
N ALA A 30 -11.88 -3.35 1.59
CA ALA A 30 -12.91 -3.07 0.59
C ALA A 30 -12.45 -1.99 -0.41
N ILE A 31 -11.79 -0.93 0.08
CA ILE A 31 -11.15 0.08 -0.80
C ILE A 31 -10.10 -0.58 -1.67
N ALA A 32 -9.22 -1.40 -1.09
CA ALA A 32 -8.12 -2.06 -1.81
C ALA A 32 -8.63 -2.99 -2.92
N VAL A 33 -9.71 -3.76 -2.70
CA VAL A 33 -10.29 -4.64 -3.72
C VAL A 33 -10.75 -3.85 -4.95
N VAL A 34 -11.42 -2.71 -4.75
CA VAL A 34 -11.87 -1.84 -5.85
C VAL A 34 -10.69 -1.12 -6.53
N GLN A 35 -9.67 -0.74 -5.77
CA GLN A 35 -8.44 -0.17 -6.35
C GLN A 35 -7.69 -1.21 -7.20
N LEU A 36 -7.61 -2.44 -6.72
CA LEU A 36 -6.91 -3.53 -7.38
C LEU A 36 -7.56 -3.88 -8.72
N SER A 37 -8.90 -3.86 -8.81
CA SER A 37 -9.59 -4.10 -10.09
C SER A 37 -9.31 -3.01 -11.14
N ARG A 38 -8.87 -1.83 -10.72
CA ARG A 38 -8.54 -0.68 -11.59
C ARG A 38 -7.04 -0.44 -11.74
N PHE A 39 -6.21 -1.32 -11.16
CA PHE A 39 -4.77 -1.09 -11.02
C PHE A 39 -4.08 -0.87 -12.38
N ALA A 40 -4.41 -1.68 -13.38
CA ALA A 40 -3.83 -1.57 -14.73
C ALA A 40 -4.14 -0.21 -15.38
N ASP A 41 -5.39 0.26 -15.29
CA ASP A 41 -5.79 1.56 -15.85
C ASP A 41 -5.11 2.73 -15.13
N LEU A 42 -4.98 2.63 -13.80
CA LEU A 42 -4.28 3.63 -13.00
C LEU A 42 -2.80 3.71 -13.38
N ASN A 43 -2.12 2.57 -13.56
CA ASN A 43 -0.74 2.53 -14.01
C ASN A 43 -0.58 3.07 -15.43
N ALA A 44 -1.42 2.66 -16.37
CA ALA A 44 -1.40 3.17 -17.73
C ALA A 44 -1.55 4.71 -17.77
N ARG A 45 -2.46 5.25 -16.95
CA ARG A 45 -2.66 6.70 -16.85
C ARG A 45 -1.44 7.41 -16.25
N ARG A 46 -0.83 6.84 -15.20
CA ARG A 46 0.40 7.38 -14.58
C ARG A 46 1.55 7.40 -15.57
N LYS A 47 1.74 6.32 -16.34
CA LYS A 47 2.76 6.23 -17.40
C LYS A 47 2.59 7.31 -18.46
N ALA A 48 1.36 7.51 -18.95
CA ALA A 48 1.07 8.55 -19.95
C ALA A 48 1.38 9.96 -19.42
N LEU A 49 1.10 10.24 -18.14
CA LEU A 49 1.43 11.51 -17.51
C LEU A 49 2.95 11.67 -17.36
N ALA A 50 3.65 10.64 -16.89
CA ALA A 50 5.10 10.66 -16.74
C ALA A 50 5.78 10.95 -18.08
N GLN A 51 5.40 10.24 -19.15
CA GLN A 51 5.90 10.48 -20.51
C GLN A 51 5.68 11.93 -20.96
N ARG A 52 4.48 12.49 -20.73
CA ARG A 52 4.19 13.88 -21.06
C ARG A 52 5.12 14.86 -20.33
N TYR A 53 5.40 14.62 -19.06
CA TYR A 53 6.32 15.46 -18.30
C TYR A 53 7.76 15.31 -18.78
N LEU A 54 8.21 14.08 -19.06
CA LEU A 54 9.55 13.83 -19.60
C LEU A 54 9.77 14.61 -20.89
N SER A 55 8.84 14.51 -21.85
CA SER A 55 8.93 15.26 -23.10
C SER A 55 8.88 16.78 -22.89
N ALA A 56 8.07 17.28 -21.97
CA ALA A 56 7.98 18.72 -21.69
C ALA A 56 9.23 19.28 -20.99
N LEU A 57 10.02 18.43 -20.34
CA LEU A 57 11.25 18.80 -19.64
C LEU A 57 12.51 18.57 -20.48
N GLU A 58 12.38 18.03 -21.69
CA GLU A 58 13.50 17.89 -22.63
C GLU A 58 14.15 19.24 -22.90
N GLY A 59 15.49 19.30 -22.77
CA GLY A 59 16.27 20.52 -22.96
C GLY A 59 16.19 21.52 -21.79
N SER A 60 15.42 21.22 -20.74
CA SER A 60 15.43 22.01 -19.50
C SER A 60 16.64 21.67 -18.62
N PRO A 61 17.02 22.52 -17.66
CA PRO A 61 18.06 22.18 -16.67
C PRO A 61 17.60 21.14 -15.64
N PHE A 62 16.32 20.73 -15.66
CA PHE A 62 15.78 19.76 -14.73
C PHE A 62 16.06 18.34 -15.22
N GLN A 63 16.70 17.54 -14.36
CA GLN A 63 16.96 16.13 -14.60
C GLN A 63 15.97 15.26 -13.81
N PRO A 64 15.06 14.53 -14.47
CA PRO A 64 14.15 13.59 -13.81
C PRO A 64 14.90 12.41 -13.19
N LEU A 65 14.28 11.78 -12.17
CA LEU A 65 14.78 10.51 -11.64
C LEU A 65 14.66 9.40 -12.69
N GLY A 66 15.63 8.47 -12.70
CA GLY A 66 15.62 7.34 -13.60
C GLY A 66 14.55 6.30 -13.27
N VAL A 67 14.18 5.49 -14.27
CA VAL A 67 13.30 4.34 -14.08
C VAL A 67 14.10 3.17 -13.49
N PRO A 68 13.67 2.58 -12.36
CA PRO A 68 14.36 1.43 -11.78
C PRO A 68 14.31 0.17 -12.68
N ASP A 69 15.35 -0.67 -12.60
CA ASP A 69 15.53 -1.86 -13.45
C ASP A 69 14.90 -3.15 -12.87
N TYR A 70 13.69 -3.05 -12.31
CA TYR A 70 12.97 -4.22 -11.82
C TYR A 70 11.86 -4.65 -12.80
N PRO A 71 11.43 -5.92 -12.78
CA PRO A 71 10.43 -6.42 -13.73
C PRO A 71 9.00 -5.99 -13.38
N HIS A 72 8.76 -5.46 -12.18
CA HIS A 72 7.43 -5.08 -11.74
C HIS A 72 7.05 -3.68 -12.22
N ASP A 73 5.80 -3.54 -12.65
CA ASP A 73 5.25 -2.29 -13.18
C ASP A 73 4.63 -1.45 -12.05
N HIS A 74 5.31 -0.38 -11.63
CA HIS A 74 4.78 0.62 -10.69
C HIS A 74 4.11 1.82 -11.38
N ALA A 75 3.98 1.74 -12.72
CA ALA A 75 3.69 2.80 -13.70
C ALA A 75 4.90 3.42 -14.39
#